data_AF-A0A7G2JZ92-F1
#
_entry.id   AF-A0A7G2JZ92-F1
#
_cell.length_a   1.000
_cell.length_b   1.000
_cell.length_c   1.000
_cell.angle_alpha   90.00
_cell.angle_beta   90.00
_cell.angle_gamma   90.00
#
_symmetry.space_group_name_H-M   'P 1'
#
loop_
_entity.id
_entity.type
_entity.pdbx_description
1 polymer ?
#
loop_
_entity_poly.entity_id
_entity_poly.type
_entity_poly.pdbx_seq_one_letter_code
_entity_poly.pdbx_strand_id
1 'polypeptide(L)'
;FFNLRKTKQRLGWFNENEVDMVANELGVSKEDVIEMESRMSGADVGFDLPTDDAETETYSPALYLEDKSSNFAAELENENFESQATEQLGAALQSLDARSQDIIKARWLDDNKATLHDLAAKYNVSAERIRQLETNALKKLKSAVNF
;
A
#
# COMPACT_ATOMS: atom_id res chain seq x y z
N PHE A 1 -38.04 8.24 5.48
CA PHE A 1 -38.52 7.99 4.10
C PHE A 1 -40.04 8.11 3.91
N PHE A 2 -40.88 7.17 4.35
CA PHE A 2 -42.32 7.15 3.98
C PHE A 2 -43.11 8.37 4.49
N ASN A 3 -42.84 8.81 5.72
CA ASN A 3 -43.46 10.00 6.30
C ASN A 3 -42.97 11.30 5.64
N LEU A 4 -41.69 11.37 5.28
CA LEU A 4 -41.09 12.50 4.54
C LEU A 4 -41.72 12.70 3.15
N ARG A 5 -42.05 11.59 2.47
CA ARG A 5 -42.75 11.63 1.17
C ARG A 5 -44.19 12.14 1.30
N LYS A 6 -44.86 11.89 2.43
CA LYS A 6 -46.21 12.39 2.71
C LYS A 6 -46.23 13.88 3.02
N THR A 7 -45.22 14.40 3.70
CA THR A 7 -45.09 15.84 4.03
C THR A 7 -44.61 16.67 2.84
N LYS A 8 -43.94 16.07 1.85
CA LYS A 8 -43.47 16.76 0.65
C LYS A 8 -44.62 17.09 -0.31
N GLN A 9 -45.20 18.28 -0.18
CA GLN A 9 -46.27 18.76 -1.07
C GLN A 9 -45.77 19.33 -2.42
N ARG A 10 -44.45 19.60 -2.56
CA ARG A 10 -43.84 20.19 -3.75
C ARG A 10 -42.70 19.34 -4.30
N LEU A 11 -42.63 19.23 -5.63
CA LEU A 11 -41.54 18.57 -6.35
C LEU A 11 -40.32 19.51 -6.46
N GLY A 12 -39.51 19.61 -5.40
CA GLY A 12 -38.31 20.44 -5.34
C GLY A 12 -37.47 20.15 -4.10
N TRP A 13 -36.26 20.70 -4.01
CA TRP A 13 -35.42 20.61 -2.80
C TRP A 13 -36.02 21.46 -1.67
N PHE A 14 -35.88 21.01 -0.42
CA PHE A 14 -36.28 21.79 0.74
C PHE A 14 -35.34 22.98 0.94
N ASN A 15 -35.92 24.12 1.30
CA ASN A 15 -35.15 25.24 1.82
C ASN A 15 -34.79 24.98 3.29
N GLU A 16 -33.80 25.70 3.83
CA GLU A 16 -33.30 25.52 5.21
C GLU A 16 -34.42 25.58 6.28
N ASN A 17 -35.38 26.50 6.12
CA ASN A 17 -36.54 26.60 7.02
C ASN A 17 -37.49 25.40 6.93
N GLU A 18 -37.61 24.78 5.75
CA GLU A 18 -38.46 23.60 5.53
C GLU A 18 -37.79 22.35 6.14
N VAL A 19 -36.45 22.24 6.02
CA VAL A 19 -35.66 21.19 6.69
C VAL A 19 -35.87 21.24 8.20
N ASP A 20 -35.82 22.43 8.79
CA ASP A 20 -35.99 22.64 10.23
C ASP A 20 -37.39 22.24 10.71
N MET A 21 -38.42 22.63 9.96
CA MET A 21 -39.80 22.30 10.30
C MET A 21 -40.03 20.79 10.26
N VAL A 22 -39.53 20.13 9.21
CA VAL A 22 -39.67 18.69 9.00
C VAL A 22 -38.86 17.90 10.03
N ALA A 23 -37.65 18.36 10.37
CA ALA A 23 -36.82 17.75 11.42
C ALA A 23 -37.54 17.75 12.77
N ASN A 24 -38.15 18.89 13.14
CA ASN A 24 -38.93 19.02 14.37
C ASN A 24 -40.22 18.19 14.36
N GLU A 25 -40.93 18.15 13.23
CA GLU A 25 -42.19 17.39 13.10
C GLU A 25 -41.95 15.87 13.16
N LEU A 26 -40.84 15.40 12.57
CA LEU A 26 -40.48 13.98 12.53
C LEU A 26 -39.59 13.55 13.70
N GLY A 27 -39.11 14.49 14.52
CA GLY A 27 -38.24 14.22 15.67
C GLY A 27 -36.86 13.66 15.29
N VAL A 28 -36.31 14.10 14.15
CA VAL A 28 -35.01 13.66 13.61
C VAL A 28 -34.06 14.84 13.42
N SER A 29 -32.78 14.58 13.16
CA SER A 29 -31.82 15.67 12.92
C SER A 29 -32.02 16.32 11.55
N LYS A 30 -31.52 17.54 11.38
CA LYS A 30 -31.54 18.25 10.08
C LYS A 30 -30.71 17.48 9.04
N GLU A 31 -29.56 16.97 9.45
CA GLU A 31 -28.70 16.11 8.64
C GLU A 31 -29.45 14.87 8.11
N ASP A 32 -30.23 14.21 8.96
CA ASP A 32 -31.06 13.07 8.54
C ASP A 32 -32.09 13.49 7.49
N VAL A 33 -32.73 14.65 7.64
CA VAL A 33 -33.71 15.15 6.66
C VAL A 33 -33.05 15.43 5.31
N ILE A 34 -31.85 16.02 5.30
CA ILE A 34 -31.08 16.32 4.09
C ILE A 34 -30.62 15.04 3.39
N GLU A 35 -30.10 14.07 4.13
CA GLU A 35 -29.68 12.77 3.58
C GLU A 35 -30.88 12.01 2.99
N MET A 36 -32.00 11.98 3.72
CA MET A 36 -33.23 11.33 3.29
C MET A 36 -33.85 12.03 2.08
N GLU A 37 -33.72 13.35 1.96
CA GLU A 37 -34.12 14.11 0.79
C GLU A 37 -33.24 13.78 -0.41
N SER A 38 -31.91 13.78 -0.26
CA SER A 38 -30.96 13.43 -1.32
C SER A 38 -31.22 12.04 -1.90
N ARG A 39 -31.50 11.06 -1.03
CA ARG A 39 -31.87 9.70 -1.44
C ARG A 39 -33.25 9.62 -2.12
N MET A 40 -34.16 10.56 -1.87
CA MET A 40 -35.51 10.58 -2.45
C MET A 40 -35.58 11.40 -3.75
N SER A 41 -34.68 12.37 -3.93
CA SER A 41 -34.56 13.19 -5.14
C SER A 41 -33.63 12.59 -6.19
N GLY A 42 -32.66 11.77 -5.77
CA GLY A 42 -31.82 11.00 -6.67
C GLY A 42 -32.61 9.92 -7.39
N ALA A 43 -32.61 9.93 -8.73
CA ALA A 43 -32.98 8.75 -9.50
C ALA A 43 -31.89 7.69 -9.33
N ASP A 44 -32.26 6.42 -9.17
CA ASP A 44 -31.30 5.32 -9.14
C ASP A 44 -30.55 5.31 -10.49
N VAL A 45 -29.26 5.63 -10.45
CA VAL A 45 -28.37 5.50 -11.62
C VAL A 45 -27.91 4.05 -11.66
N GLY A 46 -28.25 3.34 -12.73
CA GLY A 46 -27.79 1.97 -12.92
C GLY A 46 -26.27 1.92 -13.03
N PHE A 47 -25.67 0.92 -12.39
CA PHE A 47 -24.21 0.74 -12.31
C PHE A 47 -23.57 0.42 -13.66
N ASP A 48 -24.29 -0.37 -14.46
CA ASP A 48 -23.86 -0.85 -15.78
C ASP A 48 -25.05 -0.73 -16.74
N LEU A 49 -25.43 0.52 -17.02
CA LEU A 49 -26.50 0.80 -17.98
C LEU A 49 -25.97 0.60 -19.40
N PRO A 50 -26.72 -0.09 -20.28
CA PRO A 50 -26.35 -0.16 -21.68
C PRO A 50 -26.40 1.25 -22.28
N THR A 51 -25.33 1.62 -22.97
CA THR A 51 -25.27 2.80 -23.82
C THR A 51 -26.13 2.56 -25.06
N ASP A 52 -27.43 2.83 -24.96
CA ASP A 52 -28.28 2.86 -26.14
C ASP A 52 -28.19 4.25 -26.80
N ASP A 53 -27.96 4.22 -28.11
CA ASP A 53 -27.84 5.32 -29.06
C ASP A 53 -26.50 6.08 -29.20
N ALA A 54 -26.01 6.09 -30.44
CA ALA A 54 -24.68 6.52 -30.88
C ALA A 54 -24.45 8.05 -30.88
N GLU A 55 -25.31 8.83 -30.23
CA GLU A 55 -25.20 10.30 -30.17
C GLU A 55 -24.92 10.86 -28.76
N THR A 56 -24.97 10.02 -27.72
CA THR A 56 -24.61 10.43 -26.35
C THR A 56 -23.76 9.36 -25.67
N GLU A 57 -22.46 9.58 -25.55
CA GLU A 57 -21.56 8.74 -24.75
C GLU A 57 -21.99 8.80 -23.28
N THR A 58 -22.83 7.85 -22.87
CA THR A 58 -23.23 7.70 -21.47
C THR A 58 -22.17 6.85 -20.78
N TYR A 59 -21.38 7.45 -19.91
CA TYR A 59 -20.35 6.73 -19.16
C TYR A 59 -20.97 6.04 -17.95
N SER A 60 -21.03 4.70 -17.98
CA SER A 60 -21.47 3.89 -16.84
C SER A 60 -20.41 3.87 -15.73
N PRO A 61 -20.81 3.89 -14.44
CA PRO A 61 -19.91 3.75 -13.29
C PRO A 61 -18.87 2.64 -13.40
N ALA A 62 -19.25 1.50 -13.98
CA ALA A 62 -18.34 0.37 -14.20
C ALA A 62 -17.08 0.70 -15.03
N LEU A 63 -17.11 1.74 -15.88
CA LEU A 63 -16.01 2.06 -16.81
C LEU A 63 -14.89 2.92 -16.20
N TYR A 64 -15.14 3.59 -15.07
CA TYR A 64 -14.18 4.51 -14.45
C TYR A 64 -13.87 4.17 -12.99
N LEU A 65 -14.44 3.09 -12.45
CA LEU A 65 -14.08 2.60 -11.14
C LEU A 65 -12.75 1.85 -11.20
N GLU A 66 -11.72 2.51 -10.68
CA GLU A 66 -10.39 1.95 -10.53
C GLU A 66 -10.34 0.96 -9.35
N ASP A 67 -9.79 -0.23 -9.59
CA ASP A 67 -9.38 -1.14 -8.52
C ASP A 67 -8.05 -0.66 -7.93
N LYS A 68 -8.14 0.02 -6.79
CA LYS A 68 -6.98 0.53 -6.05
C LYS A 68 -6.21 -0.56 -5.29
N SER A 69 -6.72 -1.80 -5.26
CA SER A 69 -6.07 -2.92 -4.58
C SER A 69 -5.10 -3.68 -5.48
N SER A 70 -5.31 -3.65 -6.79
CA SER A 70 -4.49 -4.38 -7.77
C SER A 70 -3.39 -3.49 -8.34
N ASN A 71 -2.25 -3.40 -7.66
CA ASN A 71 -1.03 -2.79 -8.21
C ASN A 71 -0.04 -3.87 -8.69
N PHE A 72 -0.44 -4.60 -9.74
CA PHE A 72 0.36 -5.66 -10.36
C PHE A 72 1.77 -5.19 -10.77
N ALA A 73 1.89 -3.94 -11.24
CA ALA A 73 3.17 -3.38 -11.65
C ALA A 73 4.16 -3.27 -10.47
N ALA A 74 3.70 -2.79 -9.31
CA ALA A 74 4.55 -2.67 -8.13
C ALA A 74 4.92 -4.04 -7.54
N GLU A 75 4.02 -5.03 -7.61
CA GLU A 75 4.32 -6.39 -7.16
C GLU A 75 5.41 -7.03 -8.02
N LEU A 76 5.27 -6.96 -9.35
CA LEU A 76 6.25 -7.47 -10.31
C LEU A 76 7.61 -6.74 -10.21
N GLU A 77 7.59 -5.43 -9.93
CA GLU A 77 8.80 -4.65 -9.69
C GLU A 77 9.53 -5.13 -8.43
N ASN A 78 8.80 -5.35 -7.32
CA ASN A 78 9.36 -5.87 -6.08
C ASN A 78 9.97 -7.26 -6.24
N GLU A 79 9.28 -8.18 -6.94
CA GLU A 79 9.79 -9.53 -7.20
C GLU A 79 11.10 -9.50 -8.02
N ASN A 80 11.12 -8.69 -9.09
CA ASN A 80 12.32 -8.52 -9.90
C ASN A 80 13.47 -7.91 -9.09
N PHE A 81 13.18 -6.91 -8.25
CA PHE A 81 14.16 -6.28 -7.38
C PHE A 81 14.76 -7.28 -6.39
N GLU A 82 13.93 -8.10 -5.73
CA GLU A 82 14.41 -9.11 -4.77
C GLU A 82 15.33 -10.15 -5.44
N SER A 83 14.93 -10.65 -6.62
CA SER A 83 15.75 -11.58 -7.39
C SER A 83 17.09 -10.97 -7.79
N GLN A 84 17.07 -9.74 -8.33
CA GLN A 84 18.29 -9.04 -8.75
C GLN A 84 19.21 -8.73 -7.56
N ALA A 85 18.65 -8.25 -6.45
CA ALA A 85 19.42 -7.96 -5.23
C ALA A 85 20.09 -9.23 -4.69
N THR A 86 19.36 -10.36 -4.68
CA THR A 86 19.90 -11.66 -4.22
C THR A 86 21.05 -12.13 -5.11
N GLU A 87 20.91 -12.02 -6.43
CA GLU A 87 21.96 -12.39 -7.39
C GLU A 87 23.21 -11.51 -7.24
N GLN A 88 23.04 -10.19 -7.17
CA GLN A 88 24.13 -9.24 -6.97
C GLN A 88 24.88 -9.50 -5.66
N LEU A 89 24.14 -9.75 -4.58
CA LEU A 89 24.72 -10.03 -3.26
C LEU A 89 25.47 -11.36 -3.26
N GLY A 90 24.93 -12.38 -3.93
CA GLY A 90 25.61 -13.66 -4.16
C GLY A 90 26.94 -13.51 -4.91
N ALA A 91 26.95 -12.76 -6.01
CA ALA A 91 28.16 -12.47 -6.78
C ALA A 91 29.17 -11.65 -5.94
N ALA A 92 28.70 -10.67 -5.18
CA ALA A 92 29.53 -9.85 -4.30
C ALA A 92 30.20 -10.69 -3.20
N LEU A 93 29.47 -11.64 -2.61
CA LEU A 93 30.01 -12.58 -1.61
C LEU A 93 31.10 -13.49 -2.19
N GLN A 94 30.99 -13.88 -3.46
CA GLN A 94 32.02 -14.67 -4.15
C GLN A 94 33.27 -13.86 -4.50
N SER A 95 33.14 -12.54 -4.65
CA SER A 95 34.28 -11.64 -4.90
C SER A 95 35.14 -11.36 -3.66
N LEU A 96 34.63 -11.67 -2.47
CA LEU A 96 35.37 -11.54 -1.22
C LEU A 96 36.45 -12.63 -1.12
N ASP A 97 37.53 -12.32 -0.43
CA ASP A 97 38.50 -13.35 -0.06
C ASP A 97 37.86 -14.37 0.90
N ALA A 98 38.34 -15.62 0.87
CA ALA A 98 37.75 -16.73 1.62
C ALA A 98 37.61 -16.44 3.13
N ARG A 99 38.55 -15.67 3.70
CA ARG A 99 38.52 -15.31 5.12
C ARG A 99 37.45 -14.26 5.41
N SER A 100 37.35 -13.21 4.60
CA SER A 100 36.27 -12.21 4.71
C SER A 100 34.89 -12.84 4.50
N GLN A 101 34.77 -13.78 3.55
CA GLN A 101 33.53 -14.50 3.29
C GLN A 101 33.09 -15.33 4.51
N ASP A 102 34.01 -16.08 5.14
CA ASP A 102 33.72 -16.85 6.35
C ASP A 102 33.33 -15.95 7.53
N ILE A 103 34.01 -14.80 7.71
CA ILE A 103 33.66 -13.83 8.76
C ILE A 103 32.25 -13.28 8.56
N ILE A 104 31.87 -12.91 7.32
CA ILE A 104 30.52 -12.41 7.03
C ILE A 104 29.47 -13.50 7.24
N LYS A 105 29.71 -14.72 6.75
CA LYS A 105 28.79 -15.86 6.95
C LYS A 105 28.55 -16.12 8.43
N ALA A 106 29.61 -16.32 9.19
CA ALA A 106 29.54 -16.67 10.61
C ALA A 106 28.91 -15.57 11.49
N ARG A 107 28.98 -14.29 11.10
CA ARG A 107 28.42 -13.18 11.89
C ARG A 107 27.03 -12.74 11.47
N TRP A 108 26.67 -12.91 10.19
CA TRP A 108 25.46 -12.31 9.63
C TRP A 108 24.48 -13.32 9.05
N LEU A 109 24.97 -14.41 8.46
CA LEU A 109 24.15 -15.35 7.67
C LEU A 109 23.84 -16.65 8.42
N ASP A 110 24.73 -17.10 9.30
CA ASP A 110 24.51 -18.30 10.11
C ASP A 110 23.50 -18.05 11.24
N ASP A 111 22.72 -19.08 11.59
CA ASP A 111 21.75 -19.02 12.70
C ASP A 111 22.43 -18.75 14.05
N ASN A 112 23.57 -19.42 14.29
CA ASN A 112 24.37 -19.27 15.49
C ASN A 112 25.52 -18.29 15.24
N LYS A 113 25.23 -17.00 15.42
CA LYS A 113 26.17 -15.91 15.11
C LYS A 113 27.41 -15.95 16.00
N ALA A 114 28.59 -16.10 15.41
CA ALA A 114 29.86 -16.08 16.11
C ALA A 114 30.19 -14.65 16.61
N THR A 115 30.84 -14.57 17.77
CA THR A 115 31.34 -13.29 18.27
C THR A 115 32.68 -12.91 17.62
N LEU A 116 33.07 -11.64 17.73
CA LEU A 116 34.40 -11.19 17.32
C LEU A 116 35.53 -11.96 18.01
N HIS A 117 35.34 -12.38 19.26
CA HIS A 117 36.34 -13.10 20.04
C HIS A 117 36.50 -14.54 19.54
N ASP A 118 35.39 -15.20 19.17
CA ASP A 118 35.43 -16.57 18.63
C ASP A 118 36.19 -16.61 17.30
N LEU A 119 35.92 -15.64 16.43
CA LEU A 119 36.61 -15.52 15.15
C LEU A 119 38.07 -15.07 15.31
N ALA A 120 38.35 -14.21 16.29
CA ALA A 120 39.71 -13.81 16.65
C ALA A 120 40.54 -15.03 17.09
N ALA A 121 39.96 -15.89 17.94
CA ALA A 121 40.57 -17.14 18.36
C ALA A 121 40.76 -18.12 17.18
N LYS A 122 39.73 -18.33 16.35
CA LYS A 122 39.78 -19.20 15.14
C LYS A 122 40.93 -18.82 14.20
N TYR A 123 41.14 -17.52 13.99
CA TYR A 123 42.13 -17.02 13.04
C TYR A 123 43.44 -16.56 13.70
N ASN A 124 43.59 -16.74 15.00
CA ASN A 124 44.74 -16.30 15.80
C ASN A 124 45.13 -14.83 15.53
N VAL A 125 44.14 -13.92 15.57
CA VAL A 125 44.32 -12.47 15.43
C VAL A 125 43.54 -11.72 16.51
N SER A 126 43.71 -10.40 16.62
CA SER A 126 42.91 -9.60 17.53
C SER A 126 41.46 -9.45 17.07
N ALA A 127 40.54 -9.24 18.02
CA ALA A 127 39.13 -8.94 17.74
C ALA A 127 38.97 -7.68 16.86
N GLU A 128 39.83 -6.67 17.09
CA GLU A 128 39.86 -5.46 16.26
C GLU A 128 40.23 -5.77 14.81
N ARG A 129 41.15 -6.71 14.57
CA ARG A 129 41.50 -7.11 13.21
C ARG A 129 40.32 -7.78 12.48
N ILE A 130 39.54 -8.60 13.19
CA ILE A 130 38.31 -9.19 12.63
C ILE A 130 37.29 -8.09 12.30
N ARG A 131 37.08 -7.13 13.21
CA ARG A 131 36.18 -5.98 12.97
C ARG A 131 36.57 -5.18 11.73
N GLN A 132 37.87 -4.96 11.51
CA GLN A 132 38.36 -4.29 10.31
C GLN A 132 38.05 -5.08 9.02
N LEU A 133 38.30 -6.40 9.03
CA LEU A 133 38.00 -7.27 7.88
C LEU A 133 36.50 -7.28 7.57
N GLU A 134 35.67 -7.42 8.61
CA GLU A 134 34.21 -7.34 8.48
C GLU A 134 33.76 -6.01 7.88
N THR A 135 34.24 -4.88 8.43
CA THR A 135 33.84 -3.55 7.95
C THR A 135 34.21 -3.34 6.48
N ASN A 136 35.38 -3.82 6.06
CA ASN A 136 35.82 -3.74 4.67
C ASN A 136 34.99 -4.65 3.75
N ALA A 137 34.66 -5.86 4.20
CA ALA A 137 33.81 -6.79 3.47
C ALA A 137 32.39 -6.22 3.30
N LEU A 138 31.78 -5.67 4.37
CA LEU A 138 30.48 -5.02 4.31
C LEU A 138 30.47 -3.81 3.36
N LYS A 139 31.55 -3.02 3.33
CA LYS A 139 31.69 -1.94 2.35
C LYS A 139 31.67 -2.46 0.91
N LYS A 140 32.39 -3.54 0.62
CA LYS A 140 32.40 -4.17 -0.71
C LYS A 140 31.04 -4.73 -1.10
N LEU A 141 30.35 -5.40 -0.18
CA LEU A 141 28.98 -5.89 -0.41
C LEU A 141 28.02 -4.74 -0.70
N LYS A 142 28.09 -3.67 0.10
CA LYS A 142 27.24 -2.48 -0.10
C LYS A 142 27.51 -1.76 -1.42
N SER A 143 28.75 -1.75 -1.91
CA SER A 143 29.06 -1.17 -3.22
C SER A 143 28.65 -2.04 -4.41
N ALA A 144 28.45 -3.34 -4.20
CA ALA A 144 28.10 -4.29 -5.25
C ALA A 144 26.59 -4.39 -5.47
N VAL A 145 25.79 -4.10 -4.44
CA VAL A 145 24.34 -3.97 -4.54
C VAL A 145 24.04 -2.50 -4.78
N ASN A 146 23.76 -2.13 -6.04
CA ASN A 146 23.36 -0.78 -6.38
C ASN A 146 21.86 -0.65 -6.13
N PHE A 147 21.47 0.20 -5.18
CA PHE A 147 20.07 0.53 -4.88
C PHE A 147 19.61 1.70 -5.74
#